data_AF-A0A537NRA5-F1
#
_entry.id   AF-A0A537NRA5-F1
#
_cell.length_a   1.000
_cell.length_b   1.000
_cell.length_c   1.000
_cell.angle_alpha   90.00
_cell.angle_beta   90.00
_cell.angle_gamma   90.00
#
_symmetry.space_group_name_H-M   'P 1'
#
loop_
_entity.id
_entity.type
_entity.pdbx_description
1 polymer ?
#
loop_
_entity_poly.entity_id
_entity_poly.type
_entity_poly.pdbx_seq_one_letter_code
_entity_poly.pdbx_strand_id
1 'polypeptide(L)'
;MDLAGTDVGEVLAQFSSRTAGDAFDEGQCGPADFSFLKEVVDGVVREQRTIDPALNRLLDTGWPLARLDATLRAILRAAAYEVMFMENVPARVAISEYLDVAHAFFDEQEPKLLNGVLNTLARQRRPEEF
;
A
#
# COMPACT_ATOMS: atom_id res chain seq x y z
N MET A 1 -14.36 4.57 4.90
CA MET A 1 -12.92 4.94 4.79
C MET A 1 -12.48 5.83 5.95
N ASP A 2 -11.20 5.77 6.33
CA ASP A 2 -10.59 6.50 7.47
C ASP A 2 -10.80 8.03 7.47
N LEU A 3 -10.88 8.66 6.30
CA LEU A 3 -10.95 10.13 6.17
C LEU A 3 -12.38 10.63 5.90
N ALA A 4 -13.02 10.12 4.85
CA ALA A 4 -14.30 10.63 4.36
C ALA A 4 -15.51 9.80 4.79
N GLY A 5 -15.31 8.63 5.42
CA GLY A 5 -16.42 7.73 5.75
C GLY A 5 -17.08 7.04 4.55
N THR A 6 -16.70 7.39 3.32
CA THR A 6 -17.24 6.83 2.07
C THR A 6 -17.01 5.32 1.96
N ASP A 7 -17.95 4.65 1.29
CA ASP A 7 -17.86 3.25 0.93
C ASP A 7 -16.75 3.01 -0.09
N VAL A 8 -16.07 1.86 0.02
CA VAL A 8 -14.95 1.51 -0.86
C VAL A 8 -15.41 1.25 -2.31
N GLY A 9 -16.58 0.65 -2.48
CA GLY A 9 -17.16 0.40 -3.80
C GLY A 9 -17.49 1.70 -4.52
N GLU A 10 -17.99 2.70 -3.80
CA GLU A 10 -18.26 4.03 -4.35
C GLU A 10 -16.96 4.72 -4.83
N VAL A 11 -15.89 4.67 -4.03
CA VAL A 11 -14.60 5.28 -4.41
C VAL A 11 -13.97 4.57 -5.61
N LEU A 12 -14.03 3.25 -5.67
CA LEU A 12 -13.55 2.48 -6.82
C LEU A 12 -14.34 2.77 -8.09
N ALA A 13 -15.66 2.95 -7.99
CA ALA A 13 -16.50 3.35 -9.12
C ALA A 13 -16.17 4.76 -9.62
N GLN A 14 -15.89 5.70 -8.71
CA GLN A 14 -15.45 7.04 -9.10
C GLN A 14 -14.08 7.02 -9.78
N PHE A 15 -13.13 6.22 -9.27
CA PHE A 15 -11.81 6.08 -9.86
C PHE A 15 -11.89 5.52 -11.29
N SER A 16 -12.61 4.40 -11.50
CA SER A 16 -12.74 3.81 -12.84
C SER A 16 -13.37 4.76 -13.85
N SER A 17 -14.33 5.58 -13.41
CA SER A 17 -14.98 6.57 -14.28
C SER A 17 -14.06 7.71 -14.74
N ARG A 18 -13.03 8.06 -13.96
CA ARG A 18 -12.10 9.17 -14.24
C ARG A 18 -10.86 8.71 -14.99
N THR A 19 -10.31 7.56 -14.63
CA THR A 19 -9.07 7.04 -15.21
C THR A 19 -9.27 6.43 -16.60
N ALA A 20 -10.52 6.19 -17.03
CA ALA A 20 -10.84 5.69 -18.36
C ALA A 20 -10.61 6.68 -19.53
N GLY A 21 -9.95 7.83 -19.31
CA GLY A 21 -9.78 8.86 -20.35
C GLY A 21 -8.60 9.82 -20.27
N ASP A 22 -7.82 9.86 -19.18
CA ASP A 22 -6.75 10.85 -19.02
C ASP A 22 -5.37 10.24 -19.32
N ALA A 23 -4.68 10.81 -20.32
CA ALA A 23 -3.27 10.54 -20.56
C ALA A 23 -2.44 11.31 -19.52
N PHE A 24 -1.58 10.62 -18.77
CA PHE A 24 -0.62 11.27 -17.88
C PHE A 24 0.43 12.01 -18.73
N ASP A 25 0.51 13.33 -18.59
CA ASP A 25 1.33 14.22 -19.45
C ASP A 25 2.86 14.03 -19.29
N GLU A 26 3.31 13.35 -18.23
CA GLU A 26 4.73 13.08 -17.97
C GLU A 26 4.96 11.60 -17.61
N GLY A 27 5.12 10.77 -18.64
CA GLY A 27 5.54 9.37 -18.52
C GLY A 27 4.62 8.39 -19.23
N GLN A 28 5.18 7.39 -19.89
CA GLN A 28 4.42 6.28 -20.44
C GLN A 28 3.96 5.35 -19.29
N CYS A 29 2.90 5.75 -18.58
CA CYS A 29 2.12 4.79 -17.82
C CYS A 29 1.34 3.92 -18.82
N GLY A 30 1.58 2.61 -18.79
CA GLY A 30 0.73 1.66 -19.51
C GLY A 30 -0.73 1.71 -19.03
N PRO A 31 -1.63 0.95 -19.66
CA PRO A 31 -3.00 0.86 -19.18
C PRO A 31 -3.01 0.42 -17.71
N ALA A 32 -3.67 1.19 -16.85
CA ALA A 32 -3.81 0.84 -15.44
C ALA A 32 -4.58 -0.48 -15.30
N ASP A 33 -4.02 -1.46 -14.59
CA ASP A 33 -4.74 -2.68 -14.24
C ASP A 33 -5.71 -2.39 -13.10
N PHE A 34 -6.93 -1.99 -13.48
CA PHE A 34 -7.98 -1.69 -12.51
C PHE A 34 -8.39 -2.92 -11.68
N SER A 35 -8.24 -4.13 -12.21
CA SER A 35 -8.59 -5.35 -11.47
C SER A 35 -7.59 -5.57 -10.34
N PHE A 36 -6.30 -5.36 -10.62
CA PHE A 36 -5.25 -5.42 -9.61
C PHE A 36 -5.44 -4.34 -8.53
N LEU A 37 -5.67 -3.08 -8.93
CA LEU A 37 -5.94 -2.00 -8.00
C LEU A 37 -7.13 -2.32 -7.09
N LYS A 38 -8.23 -2.80 -7.68
CA LYS A 38 -9.42 -3.19 -6.94
C LYS A 38 -9.13 -4.29 -5.92
N GLU A 39 -8.38 -5.32 -6.32
CA GLU A 39 -8.00 -6.41 -5.41
C GLU A 39 -7.21 -5.90 -4.20
N VAL A 40 -6.23 -5.01 -4.43
CA VAL A 40 -5.44 -4.42 -3.32
C VAL A 40 -6.33 -3.60 -2.39
N VAL A 41 -7.17 -2.72 -2.94
CA VAL A 41 -8.02 -1.82 -2.14
C VAL A 41 -9.07 -2.60 -1.33
N ASP A 42 -9.80 -3.51 -1.98
CA ASP A 42 -10.79 -4.36 -1.29
C ASP A 42 -10.11 -5.27 -0.27
N GLY A 43 -8.94 -5.81 -0.63
CA GLY A 43 -8.11 -6.65 0.21
C GLY A 43 -7.67 -5.97 1.50
N VAL A 44 -7.18 -4.74 1.41
CA VAL A 44 -6.82 -3.92 2.58
C VAL A 44 -8.02 -3.70 3.49
N VAL A 45 -9.20 -3.36 2.94
CA VAL A 45 -10.41 -3.14 3.74
C VAL A 45 -10.85 -4.43 4.43
N ARG A 46 -10.83 -5.56 3.71
CA ARG A 46 -11.20 -6.88 4.22
C ARG A 46 -10.28 -7.36 5.33
N GLU A 47 -8.97 -7.22 5.14
CA GLU A 47 -7.92 -7.74 6.03
C GLU A 47 -7.38 -6.71 7.02
N GLN A 48 -8.00 -5.53 7.13
CA GLN A 48 -7.50 -4.42 7.96
C GLN A 48 -7.23 -4.83 9.41
N ARG A 49 -8.09 -5.68 9.99
CA ARG A 49 -7.96 -6.19 11.37
C ARG A 49 -6.76 -7.13 11.57
N THR A 50 -6.19 -7.65 10.48
CA THR A 50 -4.98 -8.47 10.47
C THR A 50 -3.75 -7.61 10.14
N ILE A 51 -3.87 -6.73 9.15
CA ILE A 51 -2.79 -5.85 8.67
C ILE A 51 -2.39 -4.83 9.74
N ASP A 52 -3.34 -4.09 10.30
CA ASP A 52 -3.03 -2.99 11.22
C ASP A 52 -2.27 -3.44 12.47
N PRO A 53 -2.64 -4.55 13.16
CA PRO A 53 -1.86 -5.07 14.27
C PRO A 53 -0.48 -5.58 13.85
N ALA A 54 -0.34 -6.16 12.65
CA ALA A 54 0.96 -6.60 12.15
C ALA A 54 1.91 -5.41 11.97
N LEU A 55 1.44 -4.34 11.32
CA LEU A 55 2.21 -3.11 11.14
C LEU A 55 2.53 -2.43 12.48
N ASN A 56 1.56 -2.32 13.39
CA ASN A 56 1.80 -1.68 14.70
C ASN A 56 2.85 -2.40 15.56
N ARG A 57 3.05 -3.71 15.39
CA ARG A 57 4.12 -4.44 16.09
C ARG A 57 5.52 -4.13 15.55
N LEU A 58 5.60 -3.66 14.31
CA LEU A 58 6.86 -3.35 13.62
C LEU A 58 7.22 -1.86 13.71
N LEU A 59 6.24 -1.02 13.99
CA LEU A 59 6.43 0.41 14.24
C LEU A 59 6.91 0.67 15.67
N ASP A 60 7.66 1.76 15.84
CA ASP A 60 8.06 2.22 17.16
C ASP A 60 6.85 2.53 18.04
N THR A 61 6.92 2.19 19.33
CA THR A 61 5.83 2.37 20.30
C THR A 61 5.37 3.83 20.44
N GLY A 62 6.25 4.80 20.15
CA GLY A 62 5.91 6.23 20.13
C GLY A 62 5.13 6.69 18.89
N TRP A 63 5.12 5.86 17.83
CA TRP A 63 4.59 6.20 16.51
C TRP A 63 3.69 5.09 15.95
N PRO A 64 2.56 4.80 16.61
CA PRO A 64 1.61 3.80 16.11
C PRO A 64 1.08 4.20 14.72
N LEU A 65 0.63 3.20 13.97
CA LEU A 65 0.11 3.33 12.61
C LEU A 65 -0.92 4.46 12.48
N ALA A 66 -1.80 4.60 13.47
CA ALA A 66 -2.84 5.62 13.50
C ALA A 66 -2.32 7.08 13.56
N ARG A 67 -1.07 7.30 14.00
CA ARG A 67 -0.41 8.60 14.06
C ARG A 67 0.42 8.94 12.83
N LEU A 68 0.59 8.00 11.90
CA LEU A 68 1.23 8.30 10.61
C LEU A 68 0.34 9.18 9.75
N ASP A 69 0.98 9.92 8.84
CA ASP A 69 0.30 10.61 7.74
C ASP A 69 -0.65 9.64 7.01
N ALA A 70 -1.80 10.14 6.57
CA ALA A 70 -2.83 9.30 5.98
C ALA A 70 -2.36 8.62 4.68
N THR A 71 -1.53 9.31 3.88
CA THR A 71 -0.94 8.77 2.66
C THR A 71 0.09 7.69 2.99
N LEU A 72 1.00 7.97 3.94
CA LEU A 72 1.98 6.96 4.38
C LEU A 72 1.29 5.71 4.97
N ARG A 73 0.23 5.90 5.77
CA ARG A 73 -0.57 4.80 6.32
C ARG A 73 -1.24 3.98 5.21
N ALA A 74 -1.77 4.63 4.17
CA ALA A 74 -2.38 3.94 3.03
C ALA A 74 -1.34 3.12 2.26
N ILE A 75 -0.16 3.70 1.98
CA ILE A 75 0.96 3.01 1.31
C ILE A 75 1.39 1.78 2.11
N LEU A 76 1.62 1.93 3.42
CA LEU A 76 2.00 0.83 4.31
C LEU A 76 0.97 -0.31 4.31
N ARG A 77 -0.33 0.02 4.35
CA ARG A 77 -1.39 -0.98 4.35
C ARG A 77 -1.47 -1.73 3.03
N ALA A 78 -1.38 -1.02 1.91
CA ALA A 78 -1.41 -1.62 0.57
C ALA A 78 -0.22 -2.55 0.36
N ALA A 79 1.00 -2.08 0.67
CA ALA A 79 2.21 -2.89 0.62
C ALA A 79 2.14 -4.12 1.54
N ALA A 80 1.65 -3.95 2.77
CA ALA A 80 1.49 -5.06 3.70
C ALA A 80 0.46 -6.08 3.21
N TYR A 81 -0.64 -5.63 2.58
CA TYR A 81 -1.61 -6.55 1.99
C TYR A 81 -0.98 -7.43 0.92
N GLU A 82 -0.27 -6.83 -0.04
CA GLU A 82 0.39 -7.60 -1.11
C GLU A 82 1.44 -8.57 -0.55
N VAL A 83 2.28 -8.11 0.39
CA VAL A 83 3.30 -8.96 1.03
C VAL A 83 2.66 -10.12 1.80
N MET A 84 1.52 -9.92 2.47
CA MET A 84 0.92 -10.92 3.34
C MET A 84 -0.04 -11.88 2.63
N PHE A 85 -0.66 -11.46 1.53
CA PHE A 85 -1.79 -12.18 0.93
C PHE A 85 -1.68 -12.41 -0.58
N MET A 86 -0.74 -11.78 -1.28
CA MET A 86 -0.58 -11.94 -2.73
C MET A 86 0.69 -12.72 -3.08
N GLU A 87 0.63 -14.05 -2.97
CA GLU A 87 1.74 -14.96 -3.26
C GLU A 87 2.23 -14.86 -4.72
N ASN A 88 1.34 -14.47 -5.64
CA ASN A 88 1.65 -14.26 -7.06
C ASN A 88 2.47 -12.98 -7.34
N VAL A 89 2.64 -12.10 -6.36
CA VAL A 89 3.49 -10.90 -6.46
C VAL A 89 4.71 -11.10 -5.59
N PRO A 90 5.96 -11.12 -6.12
CA PRO A 90 7.15 -11.26 -5.29
C PRO A 90 7.27 -10.10 -4.27
N ALA A 91 7.53 -10.40 -3.01
CA ALA A 91 7.58 -9.41 -1.94
C ALA A 91 8.66 -8.36 -2.16
N ARG A 92 9.83 -8.75 -2.70
CA ARG A 92 10.89 -7.78 -3.05
C ARG A 92 10.45 -6.78 -4.12
N VAL A 93 9.64 -7.23 -5.09
CA VAL A 93 9.10 -6.35 -6.14
C VAL A 93 8.07 -5.41 -5.52
N ALA A 94 7.09 -5.93 -4.77
CA ALA A 94 6.09 -5.10 -4.08
C ALA A 94 6.75 -4.02 -3.22
N ILE A 95 7.77 -4.36 -2.42
CA ILE A 95 8.51 -3.38 -1.60
C ILE A 95 9.15 -2.31 -2.46
N SER A 96 9.81 -2.67 -3.57
CA SER A 96 10.44 -1.70 -4.47
C SER A 96 9.41 -0.72 -5.06
N GLU A 97 8.31 -1.23 -5.59
CA GLU A 97 7.27 -0.40 -6.21
C GLU A 97 6.62 0.54 -5.19
N TYR A 98 6.35 0.07 -3.96
CA TYR A 98 5.79 0.94 -2.91
C TYR A 98 6.79 1.95 -2.36
N LEU A 99 8.10 1.70 -2.46
CA LEU A 99 9.13 2.71 -2.16
C LEU A 99 9.13 3.81 -3.22
N ASP A 100 9.03 3.44 -4.50
CA ASP A 100 8.92 4.42 -5.59
C ASP A 100 7.65 5.27 -5.45
N VAL A 101 6.52 4.64 -5.08
CA VAL A 101 5.29 5.38 -4.72
C VAL A 101 5.53 6.32 -3.54
N ALA A 102 6.18 5.88 -2.47
CA ALA A 102 6.46 6.74 -1.33
C ALA A 102 7.36 7.93 -1.69
N HIS A 103 8.36 7.72 -2.56
CA HIS A 103 9.22 8.78 -3.06
C HIS A 103 8.49 9.83 -3.91
N ALA A 104 7.32 9.50 -4.48
CA ALA A 104 6.48 10.49 -5.16
C ALA A 104 5.75 11.44 -4.19
N PHE A 105 5.63 11.08 -2.90
CA PHE A 105 4.93 11.87 -1.88
C PHE A 105 5.84 12.42 -0.78
N PHE A 106 7.00 11.82 -0.56
CA PHE A 106 7.89 12.09 0.56
C PHE A 106 9.37 12.04 0.13
N ASP A 107 10.21 12.83 0.79
CA ASP A 107 11.62 12.94 0.40
C ASP A 107 12.50 11.87 1.05
N GLU A 108 12.58 11.82 2.39
CA GLU A 108 13.61 11.04 3.07
C GLU A 108 13.15 10.16 4.24
N GLN A 109 12.43 10.69 5.21
CA GLN A 109 12.21 9.99 6.48
C GLN A 109 11.18 8.86 6.31
N GLU A 110 10.11 9.13 5.59
CA GLU A 110 8.98 8.23 5.38
C GLU A 110 9.34 7.05 4.48
N PRO A 111 10.05 7.21 3.34
CA PRO A 111 10.50 6.07 2.54
C PRO A 111 11.49 5.16 3.31
N LYS A 112 12.38 5.74 4.14
CA LYS A 112 13.28 4.95 5.01
C LYS A 112 12.52 4.13 6.04
N LEU A 113 11.51 4.72 6.69
CA LEU A 113 10.62 4.03 7.63
C LEU A 113 9.85 2.89 6.93
N LEU A 114 9.24 3.20 5.79
CA LEU A 114 8.51 2.23 4.96
C LEU A 114 9.40 1.03 4.61
N ASN A 115 10.61 1.30 4.10
CA ASN A 115 11.56 0.26 3.73
C ASN A 115 11.89 -0.66 4.93
N GLY A 116 12.19 -0.07 6.09
CA GLY A 116 12.50 -0.83 7.30
C GLY A 116 11.36 -1.74 7.73
N VAL A 117 10.15 -1.19 7.84
CA VAL A 117 8.95 -1.93 8.26
C VAL A 117 8.64 -3.06 7.28
N LEU A 118 8.64 -2.79 5.98
CA LEU A 118 8.28 -3.79 4.98
C LEU A 118 9.32 -4.90 4.84
N ASN A 119 10.62 -4.58 4.94
CA ASN A 119 11.66 -5.63 4.95
C ASN A 119 11.50 -6.56 6.15
N THR A 120 11.24 -6.02 7.34
CA THR A 120 11.00 -6.85 8.53
C THR A 120 9.73 -7.68 8.37
N LEU A 121 8.64 -7.10 7.85
CA LEU A 121 7.40 -7.82 7.57
C LEU A 121 7.62 -8.97 6.58
N ALA A 122 8.29 -8.71 5.46
CA ALA A 122 8.53 -9.70 4.43
C ALA A 122 9.41 -10.85 4.93
N ARG A 123 10.45 -10.58 5.72
CA ARG A 123 11.26 -11.64 6.36
C ARG A 123 10.44 -12.51 7.32
N GLN A 124 9.40 -11.97 7.96
CA GLN A 124 8.52 -12.74 8.85
C GLN A 124 7.46 -13.55 8.10
N ARG A 125 7.01 -13.07 6.94
CA ARG A 125 5.85 -13.61 6.22
C ARG A 125 6.21 -14.45 5.00
N ARG A 126 7.31 -14.11 4.33
CA ARG A 126 7.84 -14.74 3.10
C ARG A 126 9.34 -14.99 3.21
N PRO A 127 9.80 -15.74 4.23
CA PRO A 127 11.22 -15.97 4.48
C PRO A 127 11.95 -16.63 3.30
N GLU A 128 11.26 -17.43 2.49
CA GLU A 128 11.79 -18.09 1.29
C GLU A 128 12.25 -17.13 0.18
N GLU A 129 11.82 -15.86 0.22
CA GLU A 129 12.25 -14.83 -0.71
C GLU A 129 13.44 -14.01 -0.21
N PHE A 130 13.98 -14.26 0.99
CA PHE A 130 14.92 -13.37 1.69
C PHE A 130 16.17 -13.99 2.29
#